data_AF-A0A3E0HVN3-F1
#
_entry.id   AF-A0A3E0HVN3-F1
#
_cell.length_a   1.000
_cell.length_b   1.000
_cell.length_c   1.000
_cell.angle_alpha   90.00
_cell.angle_beta   90.00
_cell.angle_gamma   90.00
#
_symmetry.space_group_name_H-M   'P 1'
#
loop_
_entity.id
_entity.type
_entity.pdbx_description
1 polymer ?
#
loop_
_entity_poly.entity_id
_entity_poly.type
_entity_poly.pdbx_seq_one_letter_code
_entity_poly.pdbx_strand_id
1 'polypeptide(L)'
;MKKLILLFSLIYLASCTNHVKVKVKGHITTSNDYKIKKIEVGQKIVHSPISSSYSKILDIKLTKDGYFEFEIQRKEMKGDSNFAIIFKEEGYETEYKFVDIRKEKEIDLGTVLLKLKE
;
A
#
# COMPACT_ATOMS: atom_id res chain seq x y z
N MET A 1 -19.08 41.81 31.66
CA MET A 1 -19.24 40.34 31.68
C MET A 1 -18.39 39.72 30.58
N LYS A 2 -17.57 38.73 30.94
CA LYS A 2 -17.14 37.57 30.13
C LYS A 2 -16.39 37.85 28.82
N LYS A 3 -15.13 38.28 28.96
CA LYS A 3 -14.03 38.08 27.99
C LYS A 3 -13.72 36.58 27.82
N LEU A 4 -14.65 35.80 27.28
CA LEU A 4 -14.54 34.33 27.31
C LEU A 4 -14.90 33.64 25.98
N ILE A 5 -14.66 34.30 24.84
CA ILE A 5 -14.99 33.73 23.52
C ILE A 5 -13.74 33.55 22.62
N LEU A 6 -12.57 34.06 23.01
CA LEU A 6 -11.38 34.05 22.16
C LEU A 6 -10.44 32.85 22.34
N LEU A 7 -10.83 31.81 23.08
CA LEU A 7 -9.93 30.67 23.39
C LEU A 7 -10.24 29.36 22.64
N PHE A 8 -11.32 29.27 21.86
CA PHE A 8 -11.60 28.04 21.10
C PHE A 8 -11.08 28.03 19.65
N SER A 9 -10.63 29.16 19.12
CA SER A 9 -10.12 29.26 17.74
C SER A 9 -8.62 28.91 17.60
N LEU A 10 -7.87 28.77 18.69
CA LEU A 10 -6.42 28.51 18.65
C LEU A 10 -6.04 27.01 18.67
N ILE A 11 -7.01 26.10 18.77
CA ILE A 11 -6.78 24.64 18.71
C ILE A 11 -7.02 24.09 17.30
N TYR A 12 -7.07 24.97 16.28
CA TYR A 12 -6.70 24.58 14.92
C TYR A 12 -5.17 24.40 14.85
N LEU A 13 -4.62 23.62 15.78
CA LEU A 13 -3.32 22.98 15.66
C LEU A 13 -3.38 22.26 14.32
N ALA A 14 -2.63 22.81 13.36
CA ALA A 14 -2.36 22.20 12.08
C ALA A 14 -2.25 20.69 12.27
N SER A 15 -3.31 19.99 11.85
CA SER A 15 -3.28 18.53 11.79
C SER A 15 -2.39 18.20 10.60
N CYS A 16 -1.08 18.37 10.79
CA CYS A 16 -0.05 17.76 9.98
C CYS A 16 -0.21 16.25 10.17
N THR A 17 -1.20 15.73 9.48
CA THR A 17 -1.37 14.31 9.31
C THR A 17 -0.22 13.90 8.42
N ASN A 18 0.78 13.26 9.00
CA ASN A 18 1.89 12.74 8.22
C ASN A 18 1.31 11.79 7.17
N HIS A 19 1.58 12.06 5.90
CA HIS A 19 1.21 11.19 4.81
C HIS A 19 2.47 10.49 4.34
N VAL A 20 2.42 9.17 4.36
CA VAL A 20 3.41 8.28 3.78
C VAL A 20 3.03 8.09 2.32
N LYS A 21 3.94 8.47 1.43
CA LYS A 21 3.82 8.26 -0.01
C LYS A 21 5.03 7.47 -0.47
N VAL A 22 4.79 6.23 -0.90
CA VAL A 22 5.85 5.29 -1.29
C VAL A 22 5.57 4.74 -2.66
N LYS A 23 6.60 4.78 -3.51
CA LYS A 23 6.59 4.12 -4.79
C LYS A 23 7.02 2.67 -4.62
N VAL A 24 6.27 1.72 -5.18
CA VAL A 24 6.63 0.31 -5.17
C VAL A 24 6.85 -0.15 -6.60
N LYS A 25 7.93 -0.87 -6.84
CA LYS A 25 8.24 -1.46 -8.14
C LYS A 25 8.75 -2.90 -7.98
N GLY A 26 8.75 -3.61 -9.09
CA GLY A 26 9.32 -4.95 -9.18
C GLY A 26 8.97 -5.63 -10.49
N HIS A 27 9.18 -6.93 -10.50
CA HIS A 27 8.85 -7.82 -11.61
C HIS A 27 7.97 -8.95 -11.11
N ILE A 28 6.91 -9.29 -11.84
CA ILE A 28 6.04 -10.42 -11.52
C ILE A 28 6.19 -11.50 -12.58
N THR A 29 6.35 -12.74 -12.12
CA THR A 29 6.44 -13.93 -12.95
C THR A 29 5.57 -15.06 -12.40
N THR A 30 5.33 -16.08 -13.20
CA THR A 30 4.53 -17.26 -12.85
C THR A 30 5.40 -18.50 -12.82
N SER A 31 4.99 -19.52 -12.07
CA SER A 31 5.73 -20.79 -11.97
C SER A 31 5.76 -21.63 -13.26
N ASN A 32 4.97 -21.25 -14.27
CA ASN A 32 4.78 -21.98 -15.53
C ASN A 32 5.05 -21.11 -16.77
N ASP A 33 5.77 -20.00 -16.62
CA ASP A 33 6.09 -19.03 -17.68
C ASP A 33 4.86 -18.44 -18.43
N TYR A 34 3.67 -18.54 -17.83
CA TYR A 34 2.47 -17.88 -18.35
C TYR A 34 2.60 -16.36 -18.22
N LYS A 35 2.32 -15.67 -19.33
CA LYS A 35 2.30 -14.20 -19.38
C LYS A 35 1.06 -13.67 -18.66
N ILE A 36 1.31 -12.97 -17.56
CA ILE A 36 0.28 -12.32 -16.74
C ILE A 36 -0.41 -11.22 -17.57
N LYS A 37 -1.75 -11.26 -17.63
CA LYS A 37 -2.54 -10.30 -18.41
C LYS A 37 -3.09 -9.19 -17.53
N LYS A 38 -3.40 -9.51 -16.28
CA LYS A 38 -3.90 -8.59 -15.27
C LYS A 38 -3.30 -8.99 -13.92
N ILE A 39 -3.15 -8.04 -13.01
CA ILE A 39 -2.92 -8.35 -11.60
C ILE A 39 -3.86 -7.49 -10.79
N GLU A 40 -4.44 -8.09 -9.77
CA GLU A 40 -5.07 -7.35 -8.69
C GLU A 40 -4.01 -7.11 -7.62
N VAL A 41 -3.66 -5.83 -7.42
CA VAL A 41 -2.79 -5.42 -6.32
C VAL A 41 -3.67 -4.91 -5.19
N GLY A 42 -3.62 -5.61 -4.07
CA GLY A 42 -4.33 -5.26 -2.84
C GLY A 42 -3.38 -4.90 -1.71
N GLN A 43 -3.96 -4.55 -0.58
CA GLN A 43 -3.24 -4.32 0.67
C GLN A 43 -3.98 -4.98 1.82
N LYS A 44 -3.24 -5.49 2.80
CA LYS A 44 -3.77 -5.90 4.10
C LYS A 44 -3.00 -5.22 5.21
N ILE A 45 -3.75 -4.57 6.11
CA ILE A 45 -3.22 -3.92 7.31
C ILE A 45 -3.75 -4.70 8.49
N VAL A 46 -2.84 -5.32 9.24
CA VAL A 46 -3.20 -6.28 10.31
C VAL A 46 -3.97 -5.61 11.45
N HIS A 47 -3.76 -4.31 11.69
CA HIS A 47 -4.32 -3.58 12.82
C HIS A 47 -5.14 -2.33 12.44
N SER A 48 -5.70 -2.30 11.22
CA SER A 48 -6.53 -1.17 10.80
C SER A 48 -7.96 -1.26 11.37
N PRO A 49 -8.58 -0.16 11.83
CA PRO A 49 -10.00 -0.13 12.10
C PRO A 49 -10.82 -0.47 10.84
N ILE A 50 -11.96 -1.13 11.07
CA ILE A 50 -12.79 -1.92 10.13
C ILE A 50 -13.28 -1.15 8.87
N SER A 51 -13.14 0.18 8.82
CA SER A 51 -13.65 1.02 7.71
C SER A 51 -12.70 2.14 7.28
N SER A 52 -11.41 2.03 7.56
CA SER A 52 -10.51 3.15 7.34
C SER A 52 -10.06 3.27 5.87
N SER A 53 -10.31 4.42 5.24
CA SER A 53 -9.75 4.85 3.94
C SER A 53 -8.25 5.21 4.06
N TYR A 54 -7.57 4.48 4.93
CA TYR A 54 -6.32 4.85 5.58
C TYR A 54 -5.10 4.63 4.72
N SER A 55 -5.20 3.71 3.77
CA SER A 55 -4.19 3.50 2.74
C SER A 55 -4.89 3.27 1.40
N LYS A 56 -4.30 3.78 0.33
CA LYS A 56 -4.78 3.63 -1.04
C LYS A 56 -3.62 3.26 -1.93
N ILE A 57 -3.90 2.40 -2.91
CA ILE A 57 -3.00 2.12 -4.02
C ILE A 57 -3.46 2.97 -5.20
N LEU A 58 -2.52 3.68 -5.81
CA LEU A 58 -2.73 4.57 -6.93
C LEU A 58 -1.80 4.20 -8.09
N ASP A 59 -2.16 4.63 -9.29
CA ASP A 59 -1.30 4.61 -10.48
C ASP A 59 -0.67 3.24 -10.80
N ILE A 60 -1.45 2.16 -10.65
CA ILE A 60 -0.98 0.81 -10.96
C ILE A 60 -0.66 0.70 -12.45
N LYS A 61 0.62 0.50 -12.74
CA LYS A 61 1.15 0.19 -14.08
C LYS A 61 1.65 -1.25 -14.05
N LEU A 62 1.23 -2.03 -15.03
CA LEU A 62 1.77 -3.36 -15.31
C LEU A 62 2.10 -3.44 -16.79
N THR A 63 3.35 -3.78 -17.10
CA THR A 63 3.81 -4.04 -18.47
C THR A 63 3.55 -5.49 -18.86
N LYS A 64 3.53 -5.76 -20.17
CA LYS A 64 3.34 -7.13 -20.70
C LYS A 64 4.46 -8.10 -20.30
N ASP A 65 5.62 -7.57 -19.95
CA ASP A 65 6.80 -8.35 -19.57
C ASP A 65 6.88 -8.59 -18.06
N GLY A 66 5.85 -8.20 -17.30
CA GLY A 66 5.75 -8.45 -15.85
C GLY A 66 6.33 -7.35 -14.98
N TYR A 67 6.93 -6.28 -15.52
CA TYR A 67 7.32 -5.14 -14.70
C TYR A 67 6.09 -4.40 -14.19
N PHE A 68 6.07 -4.11 -12.90
CA PHE A 68 5.01 -3.35 -12.26
C PHE A 68 5.55 -2.15 -11.49
N GLU A 69 4.71 -1.13 -11.38
CA GLU A 69 4.94 0.08 -10.61
C GLU A 69 3.60 0.58 -10.07
N PHE A 70 3.54 0.98 -8.81
CA PHE A 70 2.37 1.64 -8.23
C PHE A 70 2.78 2.52 -7.04
N GLU A 71 1.87 3.35 -6.58
CA GLU A 71 2.07 4.21 -5.42
C GLU A 71 1.16 3.79 -4.27
N ILE A 72 1.72 3.74 -3.07
CA ILE A 72 0.95 3.60 -1.83
C ILE A 72 0.90 4.97 -1.17
N GLN A 73 -0.32 5.48 -0.96
CA GLN A 73 -0.57 6.65 -0.13
C GLN A 73 -1.28 6.23 1.14
N ARG A 74 -0.70 6.60 2.28
CA ARG A 74 -1.21 6.21 3.60
C ARG A 74 -1.09 7.35 4.58
N LYS A 75 -2.08 7.49 5.46
CA LYS A 75 -1.97 8.36 6.63
C LYS A 75 -1.14 7.66 7.70
N GLU A 76 -0.19 8.31 8.36
CA GLU A 76 0.61 7.65 9.39
C GLU A 76 -0.23 7.43 10.67
N MET A 77 -0.14 6.24 11.28
CA MET A 77 -0.67 5.96 12.62
C MET A 77 0.40 5.30 13.48
N LYS A 78 0.42 5.63 14.77
CA LYS A 78 1.36 5.03 15.74
C LYS A 78 1.10 3.53 15.87
N GLY A 79 2.17 2.74 15.83
CA GLY A 79 2.14 1.29 16.10
C GLY A 79 2.00 0.37 14.88
N ASP A 80 1.94 0.94 13.68
CA ASP A 80 1.48 0.19 12.50
C ASP A 80 2.63 -0.02 11.50
N SER A 81 3.45 -1.05 11.72
CA SER A 81 4.68 -1.32 10.95
C SER A 81 4.54 -2.37 9.85
N ASN A 82 3.47 -3.18 9.89
CA ASN A 82 3.34 -4.36 9.04
C ASN A 82 2.34 -4.09 7.91
N PHE A 83 2.85 -3.75 6.73
CA PHE A 83 2.04 -3.56 5.53
C PHE A 83 2.25 -4.74 4.58
N ALA A 84 1.16 -5.46 4.27
CA ALA A 84 1.21 -6.53 3.30
C ALA A 84 0.67 -6.04 1.96
N ILE A 85 1.48 -6.14 0.92
CA ILE A 85 1.08 -5.99 -0.48
C ILE A 85 0.60 -7.36 -0.96
N ILE A 86 -0.57 -7.39 -1.57
CA ILE A 86 -1.21 -8.61 -2.04
C ILE A 86 -1.14 -8.62 -3.56
N PHE A 87 -0.64 -9.70 -4.14
CA PHE A 87 -0.65 -9.95 -5.58
C PHE A 87 -1.58 -11.11 -5.88
N LYS A 88 -2.54 -10.90 -6.78
CA LYS A 88 -3.52 -11.91 -7.14
C LYS A 88 -3.76 -11.89 -8.64
N GLU A 89 -3.78 -13.09 -9.21
CA GLU A 89 -4.17 -13.37 -10.60
C GLU A 89 -5.05 -14.63 -10.62
N GLU A 90 -5.98 -14.70 -11.56
CA GLU A 90 -6.87 -15.85 -11.70
C GLU A 90 -6.07 -17.13 -12.03
N GLY A 91 -6.38 -18.24 -11.34
CA GLY A 91 -5.65 -19.50 -11.48
C GLY A 91 -4.37 -19.63 -10.66
N TYR A 92 -3.94 -18.57 -9.97
CA TYR A 92 -2.73 -18.57 -9.13
C TYR A 92 -3.04 -18.36 -7.64
N GLU A 93 -2.16 -18.87 -6.79
CA GLU A 93 -2.13 -18.56 -5.37
C GLU A 93 -1.93 -17.07 -5.14
N THR A 94 -2.52 -16.56 -4.05
CA THR A 94 -2.32 -15.16 -3.65
C THR A 94 -0.98 -15.02 -2.95
N GLU A 95 -0.13 -14.15 -3.49
CA GLU A 95 1.20 -13.89 -2.93
C GLU A 95 1.21 -12.63 -2.08
N TYR A 96 1.88 -12.70 -0.93
CA TYR A 96 1.96 -11.60 0.03
C TYR A 96 3.40 -11.13 0.19
N LYS A 97 3.65 -9.82 -0.01
CA LYS A 97 4.94 -9.19 0.31
C LYS A 97 4.77 -8.22 1.46
N PHE A 98 5.50 -8.48 2.55
CA PHE A 98 5.50 -7.62 3.74
C PHE A 98 6.61 -6.58 3.64
N VAL A 99 6.25 -5.32 3.82
CA VAL A 99 7.17 -4.18 3.68
C VAL A 99 6.94 -3.13 4.78
N ASP A 100 7.98 -2.38 5.12
CA ASP A 100 7.89 -1.21 6.01
C ASP A 100 7.90 0.09 5.18
N ILE A 101 6.70 0.57 4.85
CA ILE A 101 6.51 1.77 4.03
C ILE A 101 6.86 3.09 4.75
N ARG A 102 7.25 3.08 6.02
CA ARG A 102 7.60 4.34 6.73
C ARG A 102 9.06 4.74 6.54
N LYS A 103 9.92 3.78 6.18
CA LYS A 103 11.37 3.99 6.14
C LYS A 103 11.86 4.49 4.79
N GLU A 104 11.13 4.18 3.72
CA GLU A 104 11.62 4.33 2.35
C GLU A 104 10.64 5.12 1.50
N LYS A 105 11.16 5.96 0.60
CA LYS A 105 10.34 6.66 -0.40
C LYS A 105 10.03 5.77 -1.60
N GLU A 106 10.87 4.77 -1.84
CA GLU A 106 10.75 3.81 -2.92
C GLU A 106 11.16 2.43 -2.41
N ILE A 107 10.37 1.40 -2.75
CA ILE A 107 10.62 0.01 -2.38
C ILE A 107 10.69 -0.82 -3.66
N ASP A 108 11.78 -1.56 -3.81
CA ASP A 108 11.92 -2.58 -4.85
C ASP A 108 11.64 -3.96 -4.26
N LEU A 109 10.61 -4.62 -4.76
CA LEU A 109 10.22 -5.96 -4.34
C LEU A 109 11.00 -7.08 -5.04
N GLY A 110 11.87 -6.73 -6.00
CA GLY A 110 12.53 -7.70 -6.87
C GLY A 110 11.51 -8.51 -7.67
N THR A 111 11.68 -9.83 -7.69
CA THR A 111 10.77 -10.74 -8.39
C THR A 111 9.71 -11.32 -7.45
N VAL A 112 8.44 -11.15 -7.82
CA VAL A 112 7.28 -11.77 -7.19
C VAL A 112 6.89 -12.99 -8.04
N LEU A 113 6.90 -14.17 -7.45
CA LEU A 113 6.52 -15.43 -8.11
C LEU A 113 5.09 -15.80 -7.72
N LEU A 114 4.20 -15.93 -8.72
CA LEU A 114 2.87 -16.49 -8.54
C LEU A 114 2.88 -17.99 -8.86
N LYS A 115 2.47 -18.81 -7.90
CA LYS A 115 2.36 -20.26 -8.06
C LYS A 115 0.96 -20.64 -8.54
N LEU A 116 0.86 -21.65 -9.40
CA LEU A 116 -0.43 -22.24 -9.77
C LEU A 116 -1.13 -22.79 -8.52
N LYS A 117 -2.46 -22.63 -8.45
CA LYS A 117 -3.25 -23.32 -7.42
C LYS A 117 -3.21 -24.82 -7.68
N GLU A 118 -3.00 -25.59 -6.63
CA GLU A 118 -3.17 -27.05 -6.64
C GLU A 118 -4.65 -27.46 -6.77
#